data_AF-A0A820N9K0-F1
#
_entry.id   AF-A0A820N9K0-F1
#
_cell.length_a   1.000
_cell.length_b   1.000
_cell.length_c   1.000
_cell.angle_alpha   90.00
_cell.angle_beta   90.00
_cell.angle_gamma   90.00
#
_symmetry.space_group_name_H-M   'P 1'
#
loop_
_entity.id
_entity.type
_entity.pdbx_description
1 polymer ?
#
loop_
_entity_poly.entity_id
_entity_poly.type
_entity_poly.pdbx_seq_one_letter_code
_entity_poly.pdbx_strand_id
1 'polypeptide(L)'
;INNKEIVLIDPRESTIIHKQSIPSIKVWGVGRENSSDFAYVAKDKDRTKNIYKCHVFRCDNTSARIIANTLRDICKNLMIERGLLNTTRDFSNNEIITQKRPTSFPESIDNDMTEVSFPTPMEEQKKHLPCKYL
;
A
#
# COMPACT_ATOMS: atom_id res chain seq x y z
N ILE A 1 -9.72 -9.50 9.02
CA ILE A 1 -9.84 -9.06 7.61
C ILE A 1 -10.95 -9.90 6.98
N ASN A 2 -11.93 -9.28 6.32
CA ASN A 2 -13.03 -10.02 5.68
C ASN A 2 -12.78 -10.18 4.18
N ASN A 3 -13.45 -11.12 3.52
CA ASN A 3 -13.24 -11.46 2.10
C ASN A 3 -13.35 -10.28 1.10
N LYS A 4 -13.91 -9.12 1.51
CA LYS A 4 -14.12 -7.95 0.64
C LYS A 4 -13.63 -6.62 1.23
N GLU A 5 -13.28 -6.57 2.52
CA GLU A 5 -12.93 -5.32 3.21
C GLU A 5 -11.94 -5.53 4.37
N ILE A 6 -11.07 -4.53 4.57
CA ILE A 6 -10.23 -4.36 5.75
C ILE A 6 -11.02 -3.48 6.73
N VAL A 7 -11.19 -3.97 7.95
CA VAL A 7 -11.93 -3.28 9.00
C VAL A 7 -10.97 -3.01 10.15
N LEU A 8 -11.01 -1.77 10.65
CA LEU A 8 -10.32 -1.35 11.86
C LEU A 8 -11.33 -1.33 13.00
N ILE A 9 -11.03 -2.06 14.07
CA ILE A 9 -11.91 -2.23 15.23
C ILE A 9 -11.22 -1.62 16.46
N ASP A 10 -11.98 -0.90 17.28
CA ASP A 10 -11.54 -0.42 18.59
C ASP A 10 -11.36 -1.62 19.53
N PRO A 11 -10.16 -1.81 20.12
CA PRO A 11 -9.89 -2.95 20.99
C PRO A 11 -10.63 -2.89 22.32
N ARG A 12 -11.14 -1.73 22.74
CA ARG A 12 -11.87 -1.56 24.01
C ARG A 12 -13.36 -1.74 23.85
N GLU A 13 -13.92 -1.10 22.81
CA GLU A 13 -15.37 -1.05 22.61
C GLU A 13 -15.86 -2.07 21.57
N SER A 14 -14.94 -2.76 20.88
CA SER A 14 -15.25 -3.64 19.74
C SER A 14 -16.07 -2.97 18.64
N THR A 15 -15.98 -1.63 18.55
CA THR A 15 -16.68 -0.81 17.56
C THR A 15 -15.85 -0.67 16.29
N ILE A 16 -16.52 -0.50 15.15
CA ILE A 16 -15.82 -0.34 13.87
C ILE A 16 -15.42 1.13 13.68
N ILE A 17 -14.12 1.39 13.68
CA ILE A 17 -13.53 2.72 13.47
C ILE A 17 -13.48 3.05 11.98
N HIS A 18 -13.02 2.10 11.16
CA HIS A 18 -12.82 2.32 9.74
C HIS A 18 -13.09 1.07 8.92
N LYS A 19 -13.58 1.27 7.70
CA LYS A 19 -13.78 0.21 6.70
C LYS A 19 -13.19 0.63 5.38
N GLN A 20 -12.28 -0.17 4.84
CA GLN A 20 -11.69 0.02 3.53
C GLN A 20 -11.99 -1.19 2.64
N SER A 21 -12.52 -0.93 1.43
CA SER A 21 -12.81 -2.00 0.48
C SER A 21 -11.52 -2.53 -0.15
N ILE A 22 -11.31 -3.85 -0.18
CA ILE A 22 -10.08 -4.45 -0.73
C ILE A 22 -9.82 -4.05 -2.20
N PRO A 23 -10.81 -4.04 -3.11
CA PRO A 23 -10.62 -3.58 -4.50
C PRO A 23 -10.16 -2.12 -4.66
N SER A 24 -10.34 -1.28 -3.64
CA SER A 24 -9.91 0.12 -3.70
C SER A 24 -8.43 0.30 -3.30
N ILE A 25 -7.82 -0.72 -2.72
CA ILE A 25 -6.40 -0.75 -2.37
C ILE A 25 -5.60 -0.98 -3.64
N LYS A 26 -4.61 -0.12 -3.88
CA LYS A 26 -3.74 -0.20 -5.08
C LYS A 26 -2.38 -0.79 -4.77
N VAL A 27 -1.87 -0.51 -3.58
CA VAL A 27 -0.56 -0.99 -3.12
C VAL A 27 -0.60 -1.17 -1.61
N TRP A 28 0.17 -2.13 -1.12
CA TRP A 28 0.44 -2.33 0.30
C TRP A 28 1.91 -2.68 0.52
N GLY A 29 2.38 -2.50 1.74
CA GLY A 29 3.77 -2.75 2.12
C GLY A 29 3.90 -3.15 3.58
N VAL A 30 5.01 -3.81 3.88
CA VAL A 30 5.43 -4.18 5.24
C VAL A 30 6.80 -3.57 5.52
N GLY A 31 7.04 -3.15 6.76
CA GLY A 31 8.33 -2.62 7.19
C GLY A 31 9.44 -3.66 7.05
N ARG A 32 10.59 -3.25 6.50
CA ARG A 32 11.77 -4.13 6.29
C ARG A 32 12.49 -4.44 7.61
N GLU A 33 12.75 -3.40 8.40
CA GLU A 33 13.41 -3.50 9.70
C GLU A 33 12.41 -3.81 10.82
N ASN A 34 11.21 -3.23 10.71
CA ASN A 34 10.12 -3.42 11.66
C ASN A 34 9.03 -4.30 11.03
N SER A 35 9.10 -5.60 11.26
CA SER A 35 8.10 -6.57 10.74
C SER A 35 6.66 -6.38 11.30
N SER A 36 6.49 -5.38 12.17
CA SER A 36 5.22 -4.92 12.74
C SER A 36 4.57 -3.80 11.95
N ASP A 37 5.29 -3.06 11.09
CA ASP A 37 4.68 -1.94 10.37
C ASP A 37 3.98 -2.45 9.10
N PHE A 38 2.71 -2.09 8.93
CA PHE A 38 1.90 -2.38 7.75
C PHE A 38 1.35 -1.07 7.18
N ALA A 39 1.39 -0.91 5.86
CA ALA A 39 0.79 0.24 5.20
C ALA A 39 0.05 -0.16 3.92
N TYR A 40 -0.99 0.60 3.59
CA TYR A 40 -1.66 0.50 2.29
C TYR A 40 -2.07 1.86 1.75
N VAL A 41 -2.19 1.96 0.43
CA VAL A 41 -2.76 3.12 -0.26
C VAL A 41 -4.05 2.71 -0.93
N ALA A 42 -5.12 3.45 -0.63
CA ALA A 42 -6.44 3.22 -1.21
C ALA A 42 -7.06 4.50 -1.75
N LYS A 43 -7.94 4.35 -2.74
CA LYS A 43 -8.77 5.46 -3.21
C LYS A 43 -9.72 5.89 -2.09
N ASP A 44 -9.85 7.20 -1.89
CA ASP A 44 -10.76 7.75 -0.89
C ASP A 44 -12.22 7.37 -1.20
N LYS A 45 -13.05 7.34 -0.15
CA LYS A 45 -14.48 7.00 -0.28
C LYS A 45 -15.24 8.05 -1.07
N ASP A 46 -14.81 9.31 -0.99
CA ASP A 46 -15.34 10.41 -1.78
C ASP A 46 -14.88 10.26 -3.23
N ARG A 47 -15.67 9.52 -4.02
CA ARG A 47 -15.37 9.25 -5.44
C ARG A 47 -15.33 10.50 -6.32
N THR A 48 -15.85 11.63 -5.84
CA THR A 48 -15.80 12.91 -6.57
C THR A 48 -14.39 13.48 -6.60
N LYS A 49 -13.55 13.10 -5.63
CA LYS A 49 -12.15 13.53 -5.54
C LYS A 49 -11.26 12.35 -5.91
N ASN A 50 -10.35 12.56 -6.87
CA ASN A 50 -9.32 11.56 -7.22
C ASN A 50 -8.17 11.60 -6.21
N ILE A 51 -8.50 11.39 -4.93
CA ILE A 51 -7.54 11.38 -3.83
C ILE A 51 -7.24 9.93 -3.44
N TYR A 52 -5.96 9.66 -3.23
CA TYR A 52 -5.48 8.43 -2.63
C TYR A 52 -4.93 8.74 -1.25
N LYS A 53 -5.27 7.91 -0.26
CA LYS A 53 -4.80 8.07 1.12
C LYS A 53 -3.85 6.93 1.47
N CYS A 54 -2.74 7.27 2.10
CA CYS A 54 -1.86 6.31 2.73
C CYS A 54 -2.36 6.04 4.15
N HIS A 55 -2.46 4.77 4.51
CA HIS A 55 -2.87 4.33 5.84
C HIS A 55 -1.72 3.49 6.42
N VAL A 56 -1.16 3.92 7.54
CA VAL A 56 -0.01 3.28 8.19
C VAL A 56 -0.43 2.78 9.56
N PHE A 57 -0.08 1.53 9.86
CA PHE A 57 -0.43 0.84 11.09
C PHE A 57 0.82 0.19 11.69
N ARG A 58 0.92 0.27 13.02
CA ARG A 58 1.83 -0.57 13.81
C ARG A 58 1.02 -1.77 14.30
N CYS A 59 1.47 -2.98 14.00
CA CYS A 59 0.82 -4.22 14.40
C CYS A 59 1.57 -4.83 15.59
N ASP A 60 0.92 -4.83 16.76
CA ASP A 60 1.55 -5.25 18.02
C ASP A 60 1.50 -6.77 18.25
N ASN A 61 0.37 -7.42 17.93
CA ASN A 61 0.17 -8.86 18.16
C ASN A 61 0.24 -9.71 16.88
N THR A 62 0.00 -9.09 15.71
CA THR A 62 -0.06 -9.78 14.42
C THR A 62 1.12 -9.32 13.58
N SER A 63 1.89 -10.24 12.99
CA SER A 63 2.94 -9.85 12.06
C SER A 63 2.33 -9.15 10.84
N ALA A 64 2.90 -8.00 10.45
CA ALA A 64 2.46 -7.26 9.25
C ALA A 64 2.54 -8.12 7.98
N ARG A 65 3.46 -9.09 7.97
CA ARG A 65 3.61 -10.06 6.87
C ARG A 65 2.39 -10.97 6.70
N ILE A 66 1.76 -11.37 7.79
CA ILE A 66 0.55 -12.21 7.75
C ILE A 66 -0.57 -11.42 7.07
N ILE A 67 -0.76 -10.17 7.47
CA ILE A 67 -1.77 -9.26 6.89
C ILE A 67 -1.54 -9.11 5.38
N ALA A 68 -0.31 -8.87 4.95
CA ALA A 68 0.04 -8.74 3.54
C ALA A 68 -0.22 -10.02 2.73
N ASN A 69 0.08 -11.20 3.29
CA ASN A 69 -0.19 -12.48 2.65
C ASN A 69 -1.70 -12.74 2.53
N THR A 70 -2.45 -12.52 3.61
CA THR A 70 -3.92 -12.64 3.59
C THR A 70 -4.54 -11.71 2.54
N LEU A 71 -4.02 -10.48 2.43
CA LEU A 71 -4.50 -9.54 1.41
C LEU A 71 -4.18 -10.03 -0.01
N ARG A 72 -2.99 -10.60 -0.24
CA ARG A 72 -2.62 -11.20 -1.52
C ARG A 72 -3.59 -12.32 -1.90
N ASP A 73 -3.89 -13.22 -0.97
CA ASP A 73 -4.77 -14.36 -1.22
C ASP A 73 -6.20 -13.93 -1.50
N ILE A 74 -6.72 -12.94 -0.74
CA ILE A 74 -8.04 -12.37 -0.98
C ILE A 74 -8.09 -11.68 -2.36
N CYS A 75 -7.06 -10.90 -2.71
CA CYS A 75 -7.00 -10.25 -4.04
C CYS A 75 -7.01 -11.28 -5.17
N LYS A 76 -6.23 -12.37 -5.02
CA LYS A 76 -6.21 -13.48 -5.98
C LYS A 76 -7.60 -14.09 -6.13
N ASN A 77 -8.27 -14.42 -5.03
CA ASN A 77 -9.61 -15.00 -5.05
C ASN A 77 -10.64 -14.04 -5.68
N LEU A 78 -10.54 -12.75 -5.38
CA LEU A 78 -11.41 -11.70 -5.95
C LEU A 78 -11.18 -11.49 -7.46
N MET A 79 -9.98 -11.76 -7.97
CA MET A 79 -9.70 -11.77 -9.40
C MET A 79 -10.33 -13.01 -10.07
N ILE A 80 -10.31 -14.15 -9.38
CA ILE A 80 -10.91 -15.42 -9.84
C ILE A 80 -12.43 -15.27 -9.97
N GLU A 81 -13.06 -14.81 -8.89
CA GLU A 81 -14.52 -14.59 -8.82
C GLU A 81 -15.03 -13.62 -9.89
N ARG A 82 -14.20 -12.64 -10.30
CA ARG A 82 -14.54 -11.66 -11.33
C ARG A 82 -14.26 -12.14 -12.77
N GLY A 83 -13.74 -13.35 -12.96
CA GLY A 83 -13.40 -13.88 -14.29
C GLY A 83 -12.24 -13.15 -14.98
N LEU A 84 -11.44 -12.36 -14.23
CA LEU A 84 -10.38 -11.50 -14.77
C LEU A 84 -9.05 -12.25 -15.00
N LEU A 85 -8.99 -13.54 -14.64
CA LEU A 85 -7.79 -14.39 -14.66
C LEU A 85 -7.26 -14.72 -16.04
N ASN A 86 -8.08 -14.54 -17.09
CA ASN A 86 -7.67 -14.88 -18.44
C ASN A 86 -6.65 -13.87 -19.01
N THR A 87 -6.27 -12.82 -18.25
CA THR A 87 -5.47 -11.70 -18.78
C THR A 87 -4.33 -11.18 -17.89
N THR A 88 -3.81 -11.96 -16.93
CA THR A 88 -2.55 -11.57 -16.25
C THR A 88 -1.63 -12.76 -16.10
N ARG A 89 -0.81 -12.98 -17.13
CA ARG A 89 0.43 -13.76 -16.99
C ARG A 89 1.36 -13.01 -16.02
N ASP A 90 1.95 -13.79 -15.13
CA ASP A 90 3.23 -13.56 -14.44
C ASP A 90 3.30 -12.50 -13.32
N PHE A 91 2.79 -12.88 -12.14
CA PHE A 91 3.39 -12.45 -10.85
C PHE A 91 3.87 -13.67 -10.05
N SER A 92 4.61 -14.52 -10.73
CA SER A 92 5.38 -15.61 -10.14
C SER A 92 6.55 -15.89 -11.05
N ASN A 93 7.67 -15.20 -10.84
CA ASN A 93 9.00 -15.76 -11.04
C ASN A 93 9.98 -14.99 -10.17
N ASN A 94 10.45 -15.68 -9.12
CA ASN A 94 11.77 -15.45 -8.60
C ASN A 94 12.76 -15.85 -9.71
N GLU A 95 13.20 -14.89 -10.51
CA GLU A 95 14.47 -15.01 -11.22
C GLU A 95 15.37 -13.85 -10.81
N ILE A 96 16.53 -14.22 -10.26
CA ILE A 96 17.66 -13.33 -10.09
C ILE A 96 18.15 -13.02 -11.52
N ILE A 97 17.66 -11.94 -12.11
CA ILE A 97 18.23 -11.38 -13.34
C ILE A 97 19.03 -10.15 -12.93
N THR A 98 20.35 -10.31 -12.86
CA THR A 98 21.30 -9.20 -12.84
C THR A 98 21.16 -8.41 -14.15
N GLN A 99 20.26 -7.43 -14.19
CA GLN A 99 20.24 -6.44 -15.26
C GLN A 99 21.13 -5.26 -14.85
N LYS A 100 22.28 -5.16 -15.52
CA LYS A 100 23.19 -4.02 -15.43
C LYS A 100 22.41 -2.72 -15.68
N ARG A 101 22.48 -1.79 -14.72
CA ARG A 101 22.07 -0.39 -14.85
C ARG A 101 22.74 0.20 -16.11
N PRO A 102 21.99 0.67 -17.13
CA PRO A 102 22.58 1.43 -18.22
C PRO A 102 23.12 2.72 -17.63
N THR A 103 24.43 2.80 -17.54
CA THR A 103 25.17 3.99 -17.11
C THR A 103 25.70 4.60 -18.40
N SER A 104 24.91 5.45 -19.03
CA SER A 104 25.38 6.31 -20.11
C SER A 104 24.50 7.56 -20.15
N PHE A 105 24.97 8.57 -19.44
CA PHE A 105 24.56 9.95 -19.63
C PHE A 105 24.94 10.39 -21.05
N PRO A 106 24.06 11.05 -21.82
CA PRO A 106 24.50 11.84 -22.96
C PRO A 106 25.22 13.09 -22.44
N GLU A 107 26.48 13.25 -22.84
CA GLU A 107 27.28 14.46 -22.60
C GLU A 107 26.72 15.65 -23.40
N SER A 108 26.73 16.81 -22.73
CA SER A 108 26.68 18.18 -23.27
C SER A 108 25.41 18.66 -23.99
N ILE A 109 24.79 19.73 -23.46
CA ILE A 109 24.80 21.09 -24.03
C ILE A 109 23.96 22.03 -23.14
N ASP A 110 24.64 23.11 -22.73
CA ASP A 110 24.22 24.46 -22.32
C ASP A 110 23.37 24.79 -21.08
N ASN A 111 24.01 25.65 -20.27
CA ASN A 111 23.52 26.62 -19.27
C ASN A 111 22.05 27.02 -19.39
N ASP A 112 21.28 26.78 -18.32
CA ASP A 112 20.51 27.84 -17.66
C ASP A 112 20.20 27.45 -16.21
N MET A 113 20.61 28.30 -15.26
CA MET A 113 20.25 28.12 -13.85
C MET A 113 18.77 28.46 -13.68
N THR A 114 17.93 27.46 -13.44
CA THR A 114 16.63 27.67 -12.80
C THR A 114 16.59 26.87 -11.51
N GLU A 115 16.66 27.60 -10.39
CA GLU A 115 16.56 27.07 -9.04
C GLU A 115 15.11 26.60 -8.80
N VAL A 116 14.83 25.33 -9.05
CA VAL A 116 13.51 24.74 -8.78
C VAL A 116 13.41 24.40 -7.30
N SER A 117 12.96 25.36 -6.49
CA SER A 117 12.59 25.14 -5.09
C SER A 117 11.34 24.27 -5.02
N PHE A 118 11.50 23.01 -4.61
CA PHE A 118 10.38 22.14 -4.27
C PHE A 118 9.68 22.64 -3.01
N PRO A 119 8.35 22.79 -2.99
CA PRO A 119 7.63 23.19 -1.79
C PRO A 119 7.88 22.14 -0.70
N THR A 120 8.42 22.57 0.44
CA THR A 120 8.69 21.71 1.58
C THR A 120 7.38 21.03 1.99
N PRO A 121 7.35 19.68 2.12
CA PRO A 121 6.13 18.98 2.52
C PRO A 121 5.64 19.55 3.86
N MET A 122 4.43 20.11 3.85
CA MET A 122 3.79 20.61 5.06
C MET A 122 3.47 19.41 5.95
N GLU A 123 3.90 19.45 7.22
CA GLU A 123 3.73 18.35 8.18
C GLU A 123 2.25 17.96 8.27
N GLU A 124 1.94 16.74 7.82
CA GLU A 124 0.60 16.18 7.75
C GLU A 124 0.08 15.82 9.16
N GLN A 125 -1.18 16.14 9.47
CA GLN A 125 -1.78 15.89 10.78
C GLN A 125 -1.89 14.37 11.07
N LYS A 126 -0.98 13.84 11.88
CA LYS A 126 -0.98 12.44 12.33
C LYS A 126 -1.98 12.24 13.48
N LYS A 127 -2.99 11.37 13.30
CA LYS A 127 -3.84 10.86 14.38
C LYS A 127 -3.42 9.45 14.75
N HIS A 128 -2.97 9.23 15.98
CA HIS A 128 -2.63 7.91 16.50
C HIS A 128 -3.87 7.26 17.14
N LEU A 129 -4.23 6.06 16.68
CA LEU A 129 -5.34 5.25 17.21
C LEU A 129 -4.79 3.86 17.59
N PRO A 130 -4.91 3.44 18.86
CA PRO A 130 -4.54 2.08 19.25
C PRO A 130 -5.57 1.07 18.73
N CYS A 131 -5.12 0.01 18.07
CA CYS A 131 -5.99 -1.01 17.49
C CYS A 131 -5.36 -2.41 17.55
N LYS A 132 -6.19 -3.44 17.75
CA LYS A 132 -5.78 -4.85 17.81
C LYS A 132 -6.48 -5.64 16.71
N TYR A 133 -5.74 -6.53 16.04
CA TYR A 133 -6.31 -7.48 15.08
C TYR A 133 -6.52 -8.84 15.77
N LEU A 134 -7.73 -9.38 15.64
CA LEU A 134 -8.05 -10.78 15.91
C LEU A 134 -7.92 -11.59 14.60
#